data_AF-A0AAN0SVP5-F1
#
_entry.id   AF-A0AAN0SVP5-F1
#
_cell.length_a   1.000
_cell.length_b   1.000
_cell.length_c   1.000
_cell.angle_alpha   90.00
_cell.angle_beta   90.00
_cell.angle_gamma   90.00
#
_symmetry.space_group_name_H-M   'P 1'
#
loop_
_entity.id
_entity.type
_entity.pdbx_description
1 polymer ?
#
loop_
_entity_poly.entity_id
_entity_poly.type
_entity_poly.pdbx_seq_one_letter_code
_entity_poly.pdbx_strand_id
1 'polypeptide(L)'
;MENEKITRKNPTSMPAPVGNYTHVTKIPRNAELYVTSGQVGVDQNGQFPQTMNEQISNTFINIKTVIDSENLRAENIIKVNV
;
A
#
# COMPACT_ATOMS: atom_id res chain seq x y z
N MET A 1 24.47 -9.11 -9.62
CA MET A 1 24.40 -8.03 -8.61
C MET A 1 23.19 -8.32 -7.77
N GLU A 2 23.34 -8.39 -6.45
CA GLU A 2 22.20 -8.62 -5.55
C GLU A 2 21.26 -7.43 -5.68
N ASN A 3 20.03 -7.64 -6.12
CA ASN A 3 19.05 -6.57 -6.19
C ASN A 3 18.78 -6.12 -4.76
N GLU A 4 19.17 -4.87 -4.44
CA GLU A 4 18.85 -4.27 -3.15
C GLU A 4 17.34 -4.43 -2.87
N LYS A 5 16.94 -4.65 -1.62
CA LYS A 5 15.53 -4.73 -1.23
C LYS A 5 14.99 -3.35 -0.85
N ILE A 6 13.67 -3.19 -0.84
CA ILE A 6 13.03 -2.01 -0.25
C ILE A 6 13.44 -1.92 1.23
N THR A 7 13.92 -0.76 1.67
CA THR A 7 14.21 -0.51 3.09
C THR A 7 13.37 0.65 3.63
N ARG A 8 13.05 0.60 4.92
CA ARG A 8 12.23 1.61 5.59
C ARG A 8 12.93 2.09 6.84
N LYS A 9 12.90 3.39 7.10
CA LYS A 9 13.55 3.99 8.28
C LYS A 9 12.73 5.13 8.85
N ASN A 10 12.81 5.26 10.17
CA ASN A 10 12.35 6.42 10.93
C ASN A 10 13.59 7.10 11.54
N PRO A 11 14.00 8.29 11.05
CA PRO A 11 15.14 9.00 11.62
C PRO A 11 14.93 9.29 13.11
N THR A 12 15.97 9.12 13.93
CA THR A 12 15.91 9.40 15.37
C THR A 12 15.72 10.90 15.68
N SER A 13 16.04 11.76 14.72
CA SER A 13 15.84 13.21 14.80
C SER A 13 14.41 13.66 14.46
N MET A 14 13.48 12.72 14.22
CA MET A 14 12.08 13.00 13.90
C MET A 14 11.16 12.47 15.00
N PRO A 15 10.00 13.10 15.24
CA PRO A 15 8.95 12.52 16.06
C PRO A 15 8.56 11.12 15.55
N ALA A 16 8.16 10.24 16.47
CA ALA A 16 7.66 8.93 16.09
C ALA A 16 6.42 9.07 15.16
N PRO A 17 6.25 8.18 14.17
CA PRO A 17 5.03 8.14 13.38
C PRO A 17 3.78 8.04 14.26
N VAL A 18 2.80 8.91 14.03
CA VAL A 18 1.51 8.91 14.76
C VAL A 18 0.54 7.80 14.32
N GLY A 19 0.97 6.94 13.40
CA GLY A 19 0.21 5.82 12.87
C GLY A 19 1.13 4.82 12.18
N ASN A 20 0.53 3.87 11.45
CA ASN A 20 1.27 2.77 10.81
C ASN A 20 1.90 3.20 9.47
N TYR A 21 2.87 4.12 9.54
CA TYR A 21 3.69 4.54 8.42
C TYR A 21 5.16 4.66 8.80
N THR A 22 6.02 4.80 7.79
CA THR A 22 7.46 5.08 7.96
C THR A 22 7.81 6.39 7.31
N HIS A 23 8.70 7.18 7.92
CA HIS A 23 9.12 8.48 7.40
C HIS A 23 9.87 8.39 6.08
N VAL A 24 10.64 7.33 5.86
CA VAL A 24 11.40 7.13 4.62
C VAL A 24 11.28 5.68 4.14
N THR A 25 10.97 5.53 2.86
CA THR A 25 11.08 4.28 2.10
C THR A 25 12.16 4.45 1.02
N LYS A 26 13.21 3.63 1.03
CA LYS A 26 14.22 3.57 -0.04
C LYS A 26 13.85 2.45 -1.00
N ILE A 27 13.69 2.80 -2.27
CA ILE A 27 13.43 1.88 -3.37
C ILE A 27 14.77 1.50 -4.01
N PRO A 28 15.01 0.23 -4.34
CA PRO A 28 16.25 -0.17 -4.99
C PRO A 28 16.36 0.40 -6.40
N ARG A 29 17.60 0.55 -6.87
CA ARG A 29 17.85 1.00 -8.25
C ARG A 29 17.27 -0.01 -9.24
N ASN A 30 16.77 0.50 -10.37
CA ASN A 30 16.18 -0.30 -11.45
C ASN A 30 14.96 -1.13 -11.03
N ALA A 31 14.29 -0.78 -9.92
CA ALA A 31 13.01 -1.38 -9.57
C ALA A 31 11.96 -1.01 -10.61
N GLU A 32 11.10 -1.97 -10.94
CA GLU A 32 9.87 -1.70 -11.66
C GLU A 32 8.86 -1.01 -10.73
N LEU A 33 8.14 -0.02 -11.28
CA LEU A 33 7.12 0.73 -10.54
C LEU A 33 5.74 0.37 -11.06
N TYR A 34 4.90 -0.08 -10.14
CA TYR A 34 3.48 -0.34 -10.38
C TYR A 34 2.69 0.82 -9.77
N VAL A 35 1.89 1.49 -10.59
CA VAL A 35 1.04 2.60 -10.16
C VAL A 35 -0.41 2.19 -10.37
N THR A 36 -1.15 2.10 -9.26
CA THR A 36 -2.56 1.71 -9.28
C THR A 36 -3.45 2.95 -9.14
N SER A 37 -4.66 2.87 -9.70
CA SER A 37 -5.72 3.83 -9.37
C SER A 37 -6.12 3.68 -7.89
N GLY A 38 -6.67 4.75 -7.32
CA GLY A 38 -7.25 4.72 -5.98
C GLY A 38 -8.36 3.65 -5.90
N GLN A 39 -8.28 2.80 -4.89
CA GLN A 39 -9.31 1.79 -4.64
C GLN A 39 -10.39 2.40 -3.73
N VAL A 40 -11.63 1.99 -3.96
CA VAL A 40 -12.80 2.44 -3.20
C VAL A 40 -13.51 1.22 -2.59
N GLY A 41 -14.40 1.48 -1.62
CA GLY A 41 -15.09 0.45 -0.85
C GLY A 41 -16.22 -0.30 -1.55
N VAL A 42 -16.20 -0.40 -2.87
CA VAL A 42 -17.19 -1.18 -3.64
C VAL A 42 -16.94 -2.67 -3.46
N ASP A 43 -18.01 -3.44 -3.41
CA ASP A 43 -17.96 -4.90 -3.43
C ASP A 43 -17.74 -5.45 -4.85
N GLN A 44 -17.68 -6.78 -4.98
CA GLN A 44 -17.49 -7.47 -6.27
C GLN A 44 -18.65 -7.28 -7.25
N ASN A 45 -19.81 -6.83 -6.77
CA ASN A 45 -20.98 -6.50 -7.60
C ASN A 45 -21.03 -5.00 -7.95
N GLY A 46 -20.00 -4.24 -7.59
CA GLY A 46 -19.91 -2.80 -7.83
C GLY A 46 -20.81 -1.96 -6.93
N GLN A 47 -21.29 -2.49 -5.80
CA GLN A 47 -22.15 -1.78 -4.87
C GLN A 47 -21.36 -1.29 -3.65
N PHE A 48 -21.75 -0.13 -3.11
CA PHE A 48 -21.22 0.35 -1.84
C PHE A 48 -22.02 -0.25 -0.68
N PRO A 49 -21.37 -0.95 0.25
CA PRO A 49 -22.00 -1.35 1.50
C PRO A 49 -22.51 -0.15 2.29
N GLN A 50 -23.51 -0.37 3.15
CA GLN A 50 -24.08 0.70 3.95
C GLN A 50 -23.12 1.19 5.04
N THR A 51 -22.33 0.29 5.62
CA THR A 51 -21.47 0.65 6.76
C THR A 51 -20.10 1.11 6.30
N MET A 52 -19.56 2.13 6.98
CA MET A 52 -18.22 2.64 6.72
C MET A 52 -17.15 1.55 6.93
N ASN A 53 -17.31 0.69 7.94
CA ASN A 53 -16.39 -0.41 8.21
C ASN A 53 -16.33 -1.43 7.07
N GLU A 54 -17.47 -1.76 6.45
CA GLU A 54 -17.50 -2.64 5.28
C GLU A 54 -16.86 -1.97 4.06
N GLN A 55 -17.13 -0.68 3.82
CA GLN A 55 -16.47 0.06 2.74
C GLN A 55 -14.95 0.11 2.92
N ILE A 56 -14.47 0.32 4.15
CA ILE A 56 -13.03 0.27 4.46
C ILE A 56 -12.47 -1.13 4.20
N SER A 57 -13.17 -2.17 4.65
CA SER A 57 -12.75 -3.56 4.46
C SER A 57 -12.65 -3.91 2.96
N ASN A 58 -13.67 -3.54 2.18
CA ASN A 58 -13.67 -3.68 0.74
C ASN A 58 -12.52 -2.89 0.09
N THR A 59 -12.22 -1.68 0.55
CA THR A 59 -11.11 -0.88 0.04
C THR A 59 -9.78 -1.64 0.18
N PHE A 60 -9.51 -2.25 1.35
CA PHE A 60 -8.31 -3.07 1.56
C PHE A 60 -8.31 -4.36 0.74
N ILE A 61 -9.47 -5.02 0.58
CA ILE A 61 -9.62 -6.21 -0.27
C ILE A 61 -9.32 -5.86 -1.74
N ASN A 62 -9.81 -4.71 -2.22
CA ASN A 62 -9.59 -4.24 -3.58
C ASN A 62 -8.11 -3.89 -3.82
N ILE A 63 -7.46 -3.21 -2.86
CA ILE A 63 -6.00 -2.98 -2.90
C ILE A 63 -5.25 -4.31 -2.99
N LYS A 64 -5.59 -5.28 -2.13
CA LYS A 64 -4.96 -6.60 -2.15
C LYS A 64 -5.14 -7.30 -3.49
N THR A 65 -6.34 -7.26 -4.05
CA THR A 65 -6.68 -7.92 -5.32
C THR A 65 -5.85 -7.35 -6.47
N VAL A 66 -5.70 -6.02 -6.54
CA VAL A 66 -4.92 -5.36 -7.60
C VAL A 66 -3.42 -5.64 -7.46
N ILE A 67 -2.85 -5.67 -6.24
CA ILE A 67 -1.42 -6.00 -6.12
C ILE A 67 -1.14 -7.48 -6.36
N ASP A 68 -2.07 -8.36 -5.97
CA ASP A 68 -1.93 -9.80 -6.19
C ASP A 68 -1.97 -10.13 -7.70
N SER A 69 -2.68 -9.37 -8.54
CA SER A 69 -2.71 -9.59 -9.99
C SER A 69 -1.34 -9.42 -10.65
N GLU A 70 -0.49 -8.58 -10.05
CA GLU A 70 0.88 -8.32 -10.48
C GLU A 70 1.91 -9.20 -9.73
N ASN A 71 1.45 -10.23 -9.01
CA ASN A 71 2.26 -11.08 -8.13
C ASN A 71 3.01 -10.30 -7.04
N LEU A 72 2.50 -9.14 -6.63
CA LEU A 72 3.05 -8.33 -5.56
C LEU A 72 2.42 -8.69 -4.22
N ARG A 73 3.09 -8.29 -3.14
CA ARG A 73 2.64 -8.43 -1.75
C ARG A 73 2.64 -7.07 -1.06
N ALA A 74 2.01 -6.99 0.12
CA ALA A 74 1.93 -5.74 0.89
C ALA A 74 3.31 -5.11 1.19
N GLU A 75 4.35 -5.93 1.36
CA GLU A 75 5.73 -5.48 1.55
C GLU A 75 6.33 -4.72 0.35
N ASN A 76 5.76 -4.90 -0.85
CA ASN A 76 6.15 -4.18 -2.06
C ASN A 76 5.52 -2.77 -2.14
N ILE A 77 4.53 -2.45 -1.29
CA ILE A 77 3.91 -1.12 -1.26
C ILE A 77 4.90 -0.10 -0.69
N ILE A 78 5.24 0.90 -1.50
CA ILE A 78 6.23 1.94 -1.15
C ILE A 78 5.60 3.22 -0.57
N LYS A 79 4.34 3.48 -0.91
CA LYS A 79 3.57 4.67 -0.49
C LYS A 79 2.08 4.36 -0.58
N VAL A 80 1.32 4.87 0.39
CA VAL A 80 -0.14 4.91 0.36
C VAL A 80 -0.58 6.38 0.45
N ASN A 81 -1.64 6.75 -0.26
CA ASN A 81 -2.34 8.01 -0.08
C ASN A 81 -3.79 7.67 0.32
N VAL A 82 -4.25 8.26 1.41
CA VAL A 82 -5.58 8.07 2.00
C VAL A 82 -6.24 9.43 2.10
#